data_AF-A0A7S3BFZ4-F1
#
_entry.id   AF-A0A7S3BFZ4-F1
#
_cell.length_a   1.000
_cell.length_b   1.000
_cell.length_c   1.000
_cell.angle_alpha   90.00
_cell.angle_beta   90.00
_cell.angle_gamma   90.00
#
_symmetry.space_group_name_H-M   'P 1'
#
loop_
_entity.id
_entity.type
_entity.pdbx_description
1 polymer ?
#
loop_
_entity_poly.entity_id
_entity_poly.type
_entity_poly.pdbx_seq_one_letter_code
_entity_poly.pdbx_strand_id
1 'polypeptide(L)'
;GLPCRRLQSPWRGAPMQRARALSARAARLEEKARASRPATGPTGGPALEHVSQVQQRIPLPPTFGWLLKQHSHSMLLAWGRRYVRIDDQRGVVWYAKSATARPSAVMPLGDVQVITPHTIDDLSFVVSCPPIRLTLRASDQAELAVWVSSLRECARAWKRRTDDEAHLRRL
;
A
#
# COMPACT_ATOMS: atom_id res chain seq x y z
N GLY A 1 -2.51 28.93 37.58
CA GLY A 1 -3.95 28.65 37.54
C GLY A 1 -4.58 29.38 36.38
N LEU A 2 -5.04 28.65 35.37
CA LEU A 2 -5.92 29.10 34.29
C LEU A 2 -6.85 27.91 33.96
N PRO A 3 -8.18 28.09 33.84
CA PRO A 3 -9.11 26.97 33.83
C PRO A 3 -9.32 26.35 32.44
N CYS A 4 -9.20 25.03 32.38
CA CYS A 4 -9.58 24.17 31.25
C CYS A 4 -11.09 24.22 30.99
N ARG A 5 -11.51 24.73 29.83
CA ARG A 5 -12.90 24.60 29.36
C ARG A 5 -13.13 23.22 28.75
N ARG A 6 -13.96 22.47 29.48
CA ARG A 6 -14.60 21.21 29.15
C ARG A 6 -15.59 21.45 27.99
N LEU A 7 -15.36 20.86 26.82
CA LEU A 7 -16.38 20.76 25.76
C LEU A 7 -16.84 19.31 25.63
N GLN A 8 -18.13 19.17 25.84
CA GLN A 8 -18.90 17.94 25.92
C GLN A 8 -19.13 17.38 24.52
N SER A 9 -18.97 16.07 24.38
CA SER A 9 -19.54 15.31 23.26
C SER A 9 -21.05 15.14 23.47
N PRO A 10 -21.84 15.11 22.38
CA PRO A 10 -23.02 14.29 22.35
C PRO A 10 -22.91 13.25 21.23
N TRP A 11 -22.74 11.99 21.63
CA TRP A 11 -23.09 10.85 20.78
C TRP A 11 -24.62 10.79 20.65
N ARG A 12 -25.14 10.72 19.42
CA ARG A 12 -26.49 10.24 19.14
C ARG A 12 -26.41 9.27 17.96
N GLY A 13 -26.77 8.02 18.24
CA GLY A 13 -26.66 6.89 17.32
C GLY A 13 -27.80 6.78 16.31
N ALA A 14 -27.61 5.90 15.33
CA ALA A 14 -28.59 5.00 14.67
C ALA A 14 -27.81 4.13 13.62
N PRO A 15 -28.39 3.07 13.00
CA PRO A 15 -28.17 1.70 13.42
C PRO A 15 -27.47 0.81 12.38
N MET A 16 -26.84 -0.23 12.92
CA MET A 16 -26.28 -1.41 12.29
C MET A 16 -27.40 -2.26 11.65
N GLN A 17 -27.80 -2.05 10.38
CA GLN A 17 -28.59 -3.00 9.57
C GLN A 17 -28.61 -2.62 8.07
N ARG A 18 -27.50 -2.81 7.33
CA ARG A 18 -27.52 -2.84 5.85
C ARG A 18 -26.31 -3.52 5.21
N ALA A 19 -25.55 -4.30 5.99
CA ALA A 19 -24.31 -4.95 5.55
C ALA A 19 -24.50 -6.35 4.93
N ARG A 20 -25.74 -6.78 4.62
CA ARG A 20 -26.01 -8.17 4.20
C ARG A 20 -26.60 -8.34 2.79
N ALA A 21 -26.72 -7.28 2.00
CA ALA A 21 -27.38 -7.34 0.68
C ALA A 21 -26.45 -7.16 -0.54
N LEU A 22 -25.16 -6.86 -0.35
CA LEU A 22 -24.21 -6.66 -1.45
C LEU A 22 -23.24 -7.83 -1.70
N SER A 23 -23.25 -8.86 -0.84
CA SER A 23 -22.41 -10.06 -1.02
C SER A 23 -22.97 -11.08 -2.03
N ALA A 24 -24.25 -10.98 -2.41
CA ALA A 24 -24.88 -11.97 -3.29
C ALA A 24 -24.79 -11.64 -4.80
N ARG A 25 -24.33 -10.43 -5.17
CA ARG A 25 -24.35 -9.98 -6.57
C ARG A 25 -22.99 -10.08 -7.28
N ALA A 26 -21.91 -10.30 -6.54
CA ALA A 26 -20.57 -10.50 -7.10
C ALA A 26 -20.29 -11.95 -7.53
N ALA A 27 -21.07 -12.93 -7.05
CA ALA A 27 -20.85 -14.35 -7.33
C ALA A 27 -21.45 -14.86 -8.67
N ARG A 28 -22.19 -14.02 -9.41
CA ARG A 28 -22.90 -14.45 -10.64
C ARG A 28 -22.20 -14.09 -11.96
N LEU A 29 -20.97 -13.57 -11.94
CA LEU A 29 -20.23 -13.22 -13.15
C LEU A 29 -19.07 -14.16 -13.50
N GLU A 30 -18.68 -15.08 -12.62
CA GLU A 30 -17.58 -16.03 -12.90
C GLU A 30 -18.01 -17.33 -13.59
N GLU A 31 -19.31 -17.64 -13.67
CA GLU A 31 -19.80 -18.90 -14.26
C GLU A 31 -20.12 -18.83 -15.76
N LYS A 32 -19.46 -17.94 -16.51
CA LYS A 32 -19.63 -17.86 -17.98
C LYS A 32 -18.36 -18.06 -18.80
N ALA A 33 -17.24 -18.43 -18.16
CA ALA A 33 -15.97 -18.66 -18.84
C ALA A 33 -15.62 -20.15 -19.04
N ARG A 34 -16.49 -21.09 -18.63
CA ARG A 34 -16.19 -22.54 -18.65
C ARG A 34 -16.82 -23.33 -19.82
N ALA A 35 -17.05 -22.68 -20.95
CA ALA A 35 -17.56 -23.35 -22.14
C ALA A 35 -16.79 -22.91 -23.39
N SER A 36 -15.56 -23.40 -23.54
CA SER A 36 -14.84 -23.42 -24.82
C SER A 36 -13.74 -24.49 -24.76
N ARG A 37 -14.10 -25.73 -25.13
CA ARG A 37 -13.13 -26.75 -25.52
C ARG A 37 -12.91 -26.64 -27.02
N PRO A 38 -11.67 -26.73 -27.51
CA PRO A 38 -11.43 -27.41 -28.76
C PRO A 38 -10.62 -28.68 -28.50
N ALA A 39 -11.04 -29.75 -29.17
CA ALA A 39 -10.31 -31.00 -29.28
C ALA A 39 -9.26 -30.86 -30.40
N THR A 40 -8.07 -31.41 -30.21
CA THR A 40 -7.21 -31.75 -31.35
C THR A 40 -6.24 -32.87 -30.99
N GLY A 41 -6.33 -33.95 -31.76
CA GLY A 41 -5.28 -34.96 -31.91
C GLY A 41 -4.19 -34.52 -32.91
N PRO A 42 -3.22 -35.39 -33.22
CA PRO A 42 -1.79 -35.05 -33.37
C PRO A 42 -1.32 -35.03 -34.83
N THR A 43 -0.16 -34.40 -35.14
CA THR A 43 0.86 -34.87 -36.11
C THR A 43 2.11 -33.95 -36.12
N GLY A 44 3.27 -34.55 -35.82
CA GLY A 44 4.61 -34.38 -36.39
C GLY A 44 5.18 -33.03 -36.84
N GLY A 45 6.30 -32.62 -36.23
CA GLY A 45 7.31 -31.73 -36.82
C GLY A 45 8.34 -31.25 -35.78
N PRO A 46 9.66 -31.43 -35.99
CA PRO A 46 10.68 -31.03 -35.03
C PRO A 46 10.98 -29.54 -35.19
N ALA A 47 10.28 -28.70 -34.41
CA ALA A 47 10.52 -27.28 -34.36
C ALA A 47 11.40 -26.97 -33.14
N LEU A 48 12.63 -26.55 -33.44
CA LEU A 48 13.58 -25.83 -32.59
C LEU A 48 12.92 -25.23 -31.33
N GLU A 49 13.18 -25.84 -30.18
CA GLU A 49 12.73 -25.33 -28.89
C GLU A 49 13.52 -24.07 -28.55
N HIS A 50 13.04 -22.94 -29.07
CA HIS A 50 13.30 -21.63 -28.51
C HIS A 50 12.64 -21.63 -27.13
N VAL A 51 13.41 -21.97 -26.11
CA VAL A 51 13.02 -21.86 -24.70
C VAL A 51 12.64 -20.41 -24.47
N SER A 52 11.35 -20.11 -24.67
CA SER A 52 10.76 -18.83 -24.34
C SER A 52 10.82 -18.79 -22.82
N GLN A 53 11.87 -18.15 -22.31
CA GLN A 53 11.94 -17.72 -20.92
C GLN A 53 10.65 -16.97 -20.64
N VAL A 54 9.73 -17.66 -19.97
CA VAL A 54 8.63 -17.03 -19.26
C VAL A 54 9.33 -16.21 -18.20
N GLN A 55 9.67 -14.96 -18.54
CA GLN A 55 10.01 -13.93 -17.57
C GLN A 55 8.82 -13.91 -16.62
N GLN A 56 8.98 -14.59 -15.49
CA GLN A 56 8.08 -14.50 -14.38
C GLN A 56 7.97 -13.01 -14.10
N ARG A 57 6.82 -12.43 -14.48
CA ARG A 57 6.50 -11.05 -14.15
C ARG A 57 6.41 -11.05 -12.64
N ILE A 58 7.51 -10.69 -11.99
CA ILE A 58 7.56 -10.39 -10.56
C ILE A 58 6.36 -9.48 -10.33
N PRO A 59 5.36 -9.88 -9.52
CA PRO A 59 4.20 -9.05 -9.27
C PRO A 59 4.73 -7.71 -8.79
N LEU A 60 4.43 -6.64 -9.54
CA LEU A 60 4.88 -5.32 -9.18
C LEU A 60 4.42 -5.05 -7.74
N PRO A 61 5.30 -4.56 -6.87
CA PRO A 61 4.93 -4.25 -5.50
C PRO A 61 3.65 -3.39 -5.47
N PRO A 62 2.68 -3.65 -4.57
CA PRO A 62 1.49 -2.84 -4.44
C PRO A 62 1.92 -1.42 -4.10
N THR A 63 1.76 -0.53 -5.07
CA THR A 63 2.06 0.89 -4.91
C THR A 63 0.96 1.63 -4.16
N PHE A 64 -0.13 0.95 -3.80
CA PHE A 64 -1.20 1.51 -3.00
C PHE A 64 -2.00 0.44 -2.25
N GLY A 65 -2.66 0.84 -1.16
CA GLY A 65 -3.51 -0.05 -0.39
C GLY A 65 -3.97 0.57 0.92
N TRP A 66 -4.70 -0.21 1.71
CA TRP A 66 -5.22 0.22 3.01
C TRP A 66 -4.36 -0.33 4.13
N LEU A 67 -3.83 0.55 4.98
CA LEU A 67 -3.06 0.18 6.17
C LEU A 67 -3.68 0.80 7.41
N LEU A 68 -3.35 0.26 8.58
CA LEU A 68 -3.68 0.88 9.85
C LEU A 68 -2.59 1.88 10.21
N LYS A 69 -2.98 3.10 10.57
CA LYS A 69 -2.07 4.19 10.95
C LYS A 69 -2.24 4.51 12.42
N GLN A 70 -1.16 4.51 13.18
CA GLN A 70 -1.21 4.86 14.60
C GLN A 70 -1.53 6.34 14.77
N HIS A 71 -2.46 6.67 15.66
CA HIS A 71 -2.79 8.06 15.99
C HIS A 71 -1.65 8.72 16.76
N SER A 72 -1.16 9.86 16.28
CA SER A 72 0.02 10.54 16.82
C SER A 72 -0.24 11.21 18.18
N HIS A 73 -1.49 11.53 18.51
CA HIS A 73 -1.88 12.27 19.71
C HIS A 73 -2.79 11.48 20.67
N SER A 74 -2.91 10.17 20.48
CA SER A 74 -3.77 9.35 21.33
C SER A 74 -2.96 8.76 22.47
N MET A 75 -3.36 9.00 23.72
CA MET A 75 -2.78 8.34 24.90
C MET A 75 -2.98 6.82 24.87
N LEU A 76 -4.02 6.37 24.16
CA LEU A 76 -4.26 4.96 23.85
C LEU A 76 -3.65 4.66 22.48
N LEU A 77 -3.08 3.47 22.29
CA LEU A 77 -2.56 2.98 21.00
C LEU A 77 -3.68 2.76 19.97
N ALA A 78 -4.32 3.85 19.55
CA ALA A 78 -5.45 3.86 18.65
C ALA A 78 -4.97 3.84 17.20
N TRP A 79 -5.61 2.98 16.42
CA TRP A 79 -5.30 2.78 15.01
C TRP A 79 -6.45 3.28 14.14
N GLY A 80 -6.12 3.94 13.04
CA GLY A 80 -7.08 4.39 12.05
C GLY A 80 -6.75 3.84 10.67
N ARG A 81 -7.74 3.27 9.97
CA ARG A 81 -7.57 2.81 8.60
C ARG A 81 -7.27 4.00 7.67
N ARG A 82 -6.21 3.93 6.88
CA ARG A 82 -5.77 4.97 5.94
C ARG A 82 -5.40 4.34 4.61
N TYR A 83 -5.75 5.02 3.53
CA TYR A 83 -5.30 4.67 2.20
C TYR A 83 -3.89 5.23 2.03
N VAL A 84 -2.93 4.38 1.69
CA VAL A 84 -1.52 4.73 1.49
C VAL A 84 -1.20 4.51 0.02
N ARG A 85 -0.41 5.42 -0.57
CA ARG A 85 0.05 5.30 -1.95
C ARG A 85 1.48 5.79 -2.08
N ILE A 86 2.27 5.02 -2.81
CA ILE A 86 3.59 5.33 -3.34
C ILE A 86 3.38 5.81 -4.76
N ASP A 87 3.79 7.04 -5.04
CA ASP A 87 3.81 7.66 -6.35
C ASP A 87 5.28 7.81 -6.75
N ASP A 88 5.78 6.77 -7.41
CA ASP A 88 7.16 6.64 -7.86
C ASP A 88 7.48 7.60 -9.02
N GLN A 89 6.47 7.99 -9.81
CA GLN A 89 6.63 8.98 -10.87
C GLN A 89 6.91 10.37 -10.31
N ARG A 90 6.20 10.74 -9.24
CA ARG A 90 6.36 12.04 -8.57
C ARG A 90 7.36 12.02 -7.43
N GLY A 91 7.87 10.85 -7.05
CA GLY A 91 8.85 10.72 -6.00
C GLY A 91 8.29 10.93 -4.60
N VAL A 92 7.03 10.57 -4.35
CA VAL A 92 6.37 10.81 -3.07
C VAL A 92 5.61 9.59 -2.56
N VAL A 93 5.50 9.48 -1.24
CA VAL A 93 4.54 8.59 -0.58
C VAL A 93 3.57 9.44 0.22
N TRP A 94 2.29 9.08 0.20
CA TRP A 94 1.26 9.82 0.91
C TRP A 94 0.19 8.91 1.48
N TYR A 95 -0.59 9.45 2.43
CA TYR A 95 -1.73 8.74 2.98
C TYR A 95 -2.94 9.65 3.18
N ALA A 96 -4.15 9.09 3.12
CA ALA A 96 -5.42 9.81 3.25
C ALA A 96 -6.49 8.98 3.96
N LYS A 97 -7.61 9.63 4.33
CA LYS A 97 -8.77 8.94 4.93
C LYS A 97 -9.54 8.07 3.93
N SER A 98 -9.47 8.39 2.64
CA SER A 98 -10.02 7.60 1.54
C SER A 98 -9.13 7.72 0.31
N ALA A 99 -9.31 6.83 -0.67
CA ALA A 99 -8.53 6.82 -1.91
C ALA A 99 -8.70 8.11 -2.76
N THR A 100 -9.81 8.83 -2.59
CA THR A 100 -10.13 10.07 -3.32
C THR A 100 -9.96 11.34 -2.49
N ALA A 101 -9.66 11.22 -1.19
CA ALA A 101 -9.50 12.37 -0.31
C ALA A 101 -8.12 13.03 -0.51
N ARG A 102 -8.04 14.32 -0.14
CA ARG A 102 -6.76 15.03 -0.04
C ARG A 102 -5.81 14.30 0.92
N PRO A 103 -4.51 14.16 0.58
CA PRO A 103 -3.52 13.60 1.47
C PRO A 103 -3.48 14.30 2.83
N SER A 104 -3.43 13.51 3.89
CA SER A 104 -3.18 13.99 5.25
C SER A 104 -1.70 14.30 5.48
N ALA A 105 -0.82 13.57 4.81
CA ALA A 105 0.60 13.91 4.71
C ALA A 105 1.15 13.41 3.37
N VAL A 106 2.21 14.08 2.91
CA VAL A 106 3.00 13.71 1.73
C VAL A 106 4.46 13.74 2.17
N MET A 107 5.21 12.69 1.86
CA MET A 107 6.61 12.52 2.22
C MET A 107 7.42 12.28 0.94
N PRO A 108 8.48 13.04 0.66
CA PRO A 108 9.38 12.78 -0.46
C PRO A 108 10.08 11.44 -0.31
N LEU A 109 10.10 10.61 -1.36
CA LEU A 109 10.77 9.31 -1.35
C LEU A 109 12.29 9.43 -1.13
N GLY A 110 12.90 10.55 -1.50
CA GLY A 110 14.32 10.84 -1.23
C GLY A 110 14.64 10.88 0.27
N ASP A 111 13.70 11.33 1.10
CA ASP A 111 13.90 11.51 2.54
C ASP A 111 13.32 10.36 3.38
N VAL A 112 12.63 9.42 2.72
CA VAL A 112 12.02 8.26 3.37
C VAL A 112 13.08 7.29 3.87
N GLN A 113 12.97 6.95 5.15
CA GLN A 113 13.72 5.90 5.84
C GLN A 113 12.71 4.91 6.43
N VAL A 114 12.82 3.63 6.03
CA VAL A 114 11.90 2.57 6.47
C VAL A 114 12.55 1.72 7.56
N ILE A 115 12.02 1.81 8.77
CA ILE A 115 12.49 1.10 9.96
C ILE A 115 11.51 -0.03 10.29
N THR A 116 11.99 -1.26 10.22
CA THR A 116 11.33 -2.49 10.71
C THR A 116 12.26 -3.05 11.78
N PRO A 117 11.87 -3.20 13.06
CA PRO A 117 10.54 -3.46 13.61
C PRO A 117 9.99 -2.33 14.52
N HIS A 118 8.66 -2.20 14.63
CA HIS A 118 8.05 -1.41 15.68
C HIS A 118 8.02 -2.23 16.99
N THR A 119 8.33 -1.62 18.13
CA THR A 119 8.42 -2.32 19.44
C THR A 119 7.07 -2.83 19.99
N ILE A 120 5.97 -2.62 19.27
CA ILE A 120 4.61 -2.92 19.76
C ILE A 120 4.10 -4.24 19.19
N ASP A 121 4.35 -4.52 17.91
CA ASP A 121 3.95 -5.76 17.25
C ASP A 121 4.79 -6.03 15.99
N ASP A 122 4.81 -7.30 15.57
CA ASP A 122 5.59 -7.79 14.42
C ASP A 122 4.99 -7.43 13.06
N LEU A 123 3.78 -6.84 13.04
CA LEU A 123 3.06 -6.45 11.81
C LEU A 123 3.18 -4.95 11.53
N SER A 124 3.90 -4.21 12.37
CA SER A 124 4.02 -2.77 12.33
C SER A 124 5.41 -2.32 11.89
N PHE A 125 5.44 -1.22 11.15
CA PHE A 125 6.67 -0.61 10.65
C PHE A 125 6.59 0.91 10.71
N VAL A 126 7.75 1.56 10.78
CA VAL A 126 7.86 3.01 10.81
C VAL A 126 8.39 3.51 9.48
N VAL A 127 7.65 4.43 8.88
CA VAL A 127 8.12 5.29 7.79
C VAL A 127 8.53 6.62 8.40
N SER A 128 9.82 6.91 8.39
CA SER A 128 10.41 8.15 8.90
C SER A 128 10.82 9.04 7.74
N CYS A 129 10.42 10.31 7.78
CA CYS A 129 10.80 11.36 6.83
C CYS A 129 10.87 12.66 7.64
N PRO A 130 12.00 12.96 8.30
CA PRO A 130 12.08 14.03 9.29
C PRO A 130 11.49 15.36 8.79
N PRO A 131 10.62 16.03 9.58
CA PRO A 131 10.24 15.73 10.97
C PRO A 131 9.09 14.71 11.11
N ILE A 132 8.53 14.20 10.02
CA ILE A 132 7.36 13.33 10.01
C ILE A 132 7.75 11.89 10.34
N ARG A 133 7.03 11.28 11.28
CA ARG A 133 7.11 9.85 11.60
C ARG A 133 5.73 9.22 11.49
N LEU A 134 5.64 8.13 10.74
CA LEU A 134 4.40 7.43 10.45
C LEU A 134 4.54 5.96 10.84
N THR A 135 3.82 5.54 11.87
CA THR A 135 3.68 4.10 12.20
C THR A 135 2.49 3.52 11.45
N LEU A 136 2.76 2.49 10.65
CA LEU A 136 1.79 1.74 9.88
C LEU A 136 1.78 0.28 10.33
N ARG A 137 0.62 -0.37 10.20
CA ARG A 137 0.42 -1.78 10.50
C ARG A 137 -0.31 -2.48 9.35
N ALA A 138 0.22 -3.62 8.95
CA ALA A 138 -0.33 -4.52 7.94
C ALA A 138 -1.33 -5.51 8.56
N SER A 139 -2.13 -6.19 7.73
CA SER A 139 -3.01 -7.29 8.15
C SER A 139 -2.26 -8.54 8.54
N ASP A 140 -1.12 -8.79 7.89
CA ASP A 140 -0.32 -10.00 8.02
C ASP A 140 1.15 -9.75 7.61
N GLN A 141 1.98 -10.77 7.85
CA GLN A 141 3.43 -10.70 7.62
C GLN A 141 3.78 -10.57 6.12
N ALA A 142 2.97 -11.15 5.24
CA ALA A 142 3.21 -11.08 3.80
C ALA A 142 2.95 -9.67 3.28
N GLU A 143 1.83 -9.06 3.67
CA GLU A 143 1.52 -7.66 3.36
C GLU A 143 2.61 -6.72 3.92
N LEU A 144 3.05 -6.94 5.17
CA LEU A 144 4.14 -6.17 5.77
C LEU A 144 5.42 -6.25 4.92
N ALA A 145 5.87 -7.47 4.60
CA ALA A 145 7.10 -7.70 3.84
C ALA A 145 7.04 -7.04 2.47
N VAL A 146 5.87 -7.12 1.83
CA VAL A 146 5.60 -6.49 0.55
C VAL A 146 5.70 -4.96 0.66
N TRP A 147 4.98 -4.31 1.58
CA TRP A 147 5.04 -2.85 1.75
C TRP A 147 6.44 -2.33 2.07
N VAL A 148 7.14 -2.99 2.98
CA VAL A 148 8.49 -2.61 3.39
C VAL A 148 9.46 -2.72 2.23
N SER A 149 9.40 -3.81 1.47
CA SER A 149 10.24 -4.02 0.28
C SER A 149 9.94 -2.97 -0.79
N SER A 150 8.66 -2.73 -1.06
CA SER A 150 8.18 -1.73 -2.02
C SER A 150 8.72 -0.33 -1.71
N LEU A 151 8.53 0.14 -0.47
CA LEU A 151 8.98 1.47 -0.05
C LEU A 151 10.50 1.60 -0.14
N ARG A 152 11.24 0.57 0.28
CA ARG A 152 12.72 0.56 0.19
C ARG A 152 13.20 0.58 -1.25
N GLU A 153 12.55 -0.16 -2.13
CA GLU A 153 12.91 -0.18 -3.54
C GLU A 153 12.61 1.15 -4.21
N CYS A 154 11.41 1.70 -4.03
CA CYS A 154 11.03 3.01 -4.58
C CYS A 154 11.92 4.13 -4.04
N ALA A 155 12.22 4.17 -2.74
CA ALA A 155 13.11 5.17 -2.17
C ALA A 155 14.54 5.07 -2.75
N ARG A 156 15.08 3.86 -2.91
CA ARG A 156 16.41 3.66 -3.54
C ARG A 156 16.41 4.03 -5.01
N ALA A 157 15.38 3.64 -5.76
CA ALA A 157 15.25 3.96 -7.17
C ALA A 157 15.15 5.47 -7.39
N TRP A 158 14.40 6.16 -6.54
CA TRP A 158 14.27 7.61 -6.59
C TRP A 158 15.61 8.32 -6.31
N LYS A 159 16.34 7.90 -5.27
CA LYS A 159 17.67 8.45 -4.94
C LYS A 159 18.64 8.33 -6.11
N ARG A 160 18.72 7.15 -6.74
CA ARG A 160 19.58 6.95 -7.92
C ARG A 160 19.22 7.91 -9.05
N ARG A 161 17.93 8.03 -9.37
CA ARG A 161 17.45 8.93 -10.41
C ARG A 161 17.83 10.39 -10.13
N THR A 162 17.67 10.83 -8.89
CA THR A 162 18.01 12.21 -8.50
C THR A 162 19.52 12.46 -8.51
N ASP A 163 20.33 11.47 -8.13
CA ASP A 163 21.79 11.57 -8.15
C ASP A 163 22.32 11.63 -9.59
N ASP A 164 21.78 10.78 -10.49
CA ASP A 164 22.11 10.79 -11.92
C ASP A 164 21.75 12.13 -12.57
N GLU A 165 20.55 12.65 -12.28
CA GLU A 165 20.12 13.95 -12.78
C GLU A 165 20.98 15.10 -12.24
N ALA A 166 21.36 15.05 -10.96
CA ALA A 166 22.25 16.03 -10.36
C ALA A 166 23.67 15.97 -10.94
N HIS A 167 24.17 14.78 -11.29
CA HIS A 167 25.45 14.61 -11.95
C HIS A 167 25.46 15.22 -13.35
N LEU A 168 24.42 14.94 -14.15
CA LEU A 168 24.27 15.50 -15.50
C LEU A 168 24.20 17.02 -15.52
N ARG A 169 23.63 17.65 -14.48
CA ARG A 169 23.54 19.11 -14.36
C ARG A 169 24.86 19.80 -13.98
N ARG A 170 25.88 19.04 -13.57
CA ARG A 170 27.20 19.56 -13.17
C ARG A 170 28.26 19.46 -14.27
N LEU A 171 27.93 18.79 -15.38
CA LEU A 171 28.73 18.74 -16.60
C LEU A 171 28.33 19.90 -17.52
#